data_AF-A0A4Q8LCJ5-F1
#
_entry.id   AF-A0A4Q8LCJ5-F1
#
_cell.length_a   1.000
_cell.length_b   1.000
_cell.length_c   1.000
_cell.angle_alpha   90.00
_cell.angle_beta   90.00
_cell.angle_gamma   90.00
#
_symmetry.space_group_name_H-M   'P 1'
#
loop_
_entity.id
_entity.type
_entity.pdbx_description
1 polymer ?
#
loop_
_entity_poly.entity_id
_entity_poly.type
_entity_poly.pdbx_seq_one_letter_code
_entity_poly.pdbx_strand_id
1 'polypeptide(L)'
;MRRFAFAAVLLLAFQVLPVRAQAQAAADQTASEQRFKAWQAQYDQALQLHLRGVASSGQARDLYAAAVLWPRDDADARQGTGKPPAAGIDEPGVWMQAALDARPRDALVARFEAMGCPGANVQCDAAGALAFLQREEGDNLFVQLLAFIEAQQRGDAKAAAKAWRAATQATRYDAMQIEFGGLLADAVSGMPVPPMDAALRQALAAQNAIPNGSQLADWPRFNVLTMLATRPMPNLGVVTRYCDETHTHDDRERWDDCKSVFALMARDGSDLISRLLGIGVMTRLTADTPQELRWREERRQLQWLLAEGSRFLPPATGEVPLDTYLDWRLRDGEIVALRRLLDANHWPLNPPAGWTSDRATVAGSR
;
A
#
# COMPACT_ATOMS: atom_id res chain seq x y z
N MET A 1 -60.58 -35.25 -18.45
CA MET A 1 -59.82 -35.23 -17.16
C MET A 1 -59.09 -33.89 -17.11
N ARG A 2 -59.71 -32.90 -16.45
CA ARG A 2 -59.33 -32.27 -15.17
C ARG A 2 -58.29 -31.13 -15.30
N ARG A 3 -58.76 -29.95 -14.89
CA ARG A 3 -58.21 -28.57 -14.90
C ARG A 3 -57.04 -28.36 -13.92
N PHE A 4 -56.20 -27.32 -14.13
CA PHE A 4 -55.68 -26.28 -13.20
C PHE A 4 -54.78 -25.34 -14.05
N ALA A 5 -54.94 -24.02 -14.23
CA ALA A 5 -55.28 -22.83 -13.42
C ALA A 5 -54.04 -21.98 -13.07
N PHE A 6 -54.14 -20.69 -13.43
CA PHE A 6 -53.30 -19.55 -13.05
C PHE A 6 -52.92 -19.51 -11.56
N ALA A 7 -51.73 -18.99 -11.23
CA ALA A 7 -51.54 -17.80 -10.38
C ALA A 7 -50.07 -17.58 -10.01
N ALA A 8 -49.62 -16.34 -10.21
CA ALA A 8 -48.38 -15.78 -9.69
C ALA A 8 -48.44 -15.64 -8.17
N VAL A 9 -47.44 -16.14 -7.45
CA VAL A 9 -47.01 -15.64 -6.13
C VAL A 9 -45.51 -15.90 -6.00
N LEU A 10 -44.69 -15.03 -6.59
CA LEU A 10 -43.29 -14.91 -6.18
C LEU A 10 -43.29 -13.93 -5.00
N LEU A 11 -43.44 -14.51 -3.81
CA LEU A 11 -43.40 -13.83 -2.53
C LEU A 11 -42.03 -13.17 -2.37
N LEU A 12 -42.03 -11.85 -2.52
CA LEU A 12 -41.06 -10.93 -1.95
C LEU A 12 -40.99 -11.16 -0.43
N ALA A 13 -40.10 -12.05 0.02
CA ALA A 13 -39.67 -12.10 1.41
C ALA A 13 -38.64 -10.99 1.66
N PHE A 14 -39.07 -9.72 1.53
CA PHE A 14 -38.40 -8.64 2.24
C PHE A 14 -38.66 -8.90 3.72
N GLN A 15 -37.63 -9.35 4.45
CA GLN A 15 -37.70 -9.42 5.90
C GLN A 15 -37.82 -8.00 6.46
N VAL A 16 -39.05 -7.55 6.67
CA VAL A 16 -39.36 -6.35 7.43
C VAL A 16 -39.02 -6.66 8.88
N LEU A 17 -37.79 -6.34 9.30
CA LEU A 17 -37.49 -6.25 10.72
C LEU A 17 -38.54 -5.33 11.36
N PRO A 18 -39.08 -5.67 12.54
CA PRO A 18 -40.04 -4.80 13.21
C PRO A 18 -39.40 -3.41 13.38
N VAL A 19 -40.15 -2.35 13.09
CA VAL A 19 -39.67 -0.94 13.11
C VAL A 19 -38.88 -0.60 14.39
N ARG A 20 -39.23 -1.23 15.52
CA ARG A 20 -38.49 -1.11 16.79
C ARG A 20 -37.07 -1.68 16.75
N ALA A 21 -36.84 -2.81 16.08
CA ALA A 21 -35.51 -3.41 15.94
C ALA A 21 -34.60 -2.57 15.03
N GLN A 22 -35.16 -1.98 13.97
CA GLN A 22 -34.42 -1.05 13.10
C GLN A 22 -34.05 0.24 13.83
N ALA A 23 -34.97 0.81 14.61
CA ALA A 23 -34.71 2.00 15.42
C ALA A 23 -33.63 1.74 16.49
N GLN A 24 -33.67 0.57 17.14
CA GLN A 24 -32.66 0.17 18.12
C GLN A 24 -31.29 0.00 17.48
N ALA A 25 -31.19 -0.70 16.33
CA ALA A 25 -29.93 -0.88 15.62
C ALA A 25 -29.31 0.45 15.18
N ALA A 26 -30.13 1.39 14.70
CA ALA A 26 -29.66 2.73 14.34
C ALA A 26 -29.17 3.53 15.55
N ALA A 27 -29.85 3.41 16.70
CA ALA A 27 -29.42 4.04 17.95
C ALA A 27 -28.10 3.44 18.46
N ASP A 28 -27.95 2.10 18.42
CA ASP A 28 -26.74 1.39 18.83
C ASP A 28 -25.55 1.72 17.93
N GLN A 29 -25.78 1.85 16.61
CA GLN A 29 -24.78 2.31 15.66
C GLN A 29 -24.35 3.76 15.97
N THR A 30 -25.30 4.67 16.15
CA THR A 30 -25.01 6.08 16.48
C THR A 30 -24.20 6.19 17.78
N ALA A 31 -24.56 5.41 18.81
CA ALA A 31 -23.83 5.37 20.06
C ALA A 31 -22.42 4.80 19.90
N SER A 32 -22.24 3.78 19.05
CA SER A 32 -20.92 3.20 18.75
C SER A 32 -20.03 4.19 18.00
N GLU A 33 -20.58 4.92 17.01
CA GLU A 33 -19.88 5.98 16.29
C GLU A 33 -19.46 7.12 17.22
N GLN A 34 -20.31 7.54 18.15
CA GLN A 34 -19.97 8.57 19.14
C GLN A 34 -18.84 8.11 20.07
N ARG A 35 -18.88 6.85 20.55
CA ARG A 35 -17.78 6.27 21.36
C ARG A 35 -16.49 6.21 20.57
N PHE A 36 -16.54 5.74 19.31
CA PHE A 36 -15.38 5.68 18.45
C PHE A 36 -14.76 7.07 18.24
N LYS A 37 -15.56 8.08 17.90
CA LYS A 37 -15.10 9.47 17.76
C LYS A 37 -14.45 10.02 19.03
N ALA A 38 -15.04 9.75 20.20
CA ALA A 38 -14.49 10.18 21.47
C ALA A 38 -13.13 9.52 21.79
N TRP A 39 -13.01 8.21 21.53
CA TRP A 39 -11.76 7.48 21.68
C TRP A 39 -10.71 7.92 20.65
N GLN A 40 -11.11 8.12 19.39
CA GLN A 40 -10.24 8.59 18.31
C GLN A 40 -9.68 9.97 18.63
N ALA A 41 -10.48 10.90 19.16
CA ALA A 41 -10.00 12.21 19.58
C ALA A 41 -8.92 12.11 20.69
N GLN A 42 -9.05 11.16 21.62
CA GLN A 42 -8.00 10.91 22.64
C GLN A 42 -6.75 10.27 22.02
N TYR A 43 -6.94 9.35 21.07
CA TYR A 43 -5.84 8.71 20.36
C TYR A 43 -5.05 9.73 19.53
N ASP A 44 -5.74 10.62 18.81
CA ASP A 44 -5.14 11.67 18.01
C ASP A 44 -4.37 12.66 18.88
N GLN A 45 -4.88 13.03 20.07
CA GLN A 45 -4.14 13.86 21.02
C GLN A 45 -2.86 13.17 21.51
N ALA A 46 -2.92 11.88 21.85
CA ALA A 46 -1.75 11.10 22.25
C ALA A 46 -0.74 10.98 21.10
N LEU A 47 -1.22 10.76 19.87
CA LEU A 47 -0.40 10.68 18.67
C LEU A 47 0.30 12.00 18.40
N GLN A 48 -0.43 13.12 18.42
CA GLN A 48 0.14 14.45 18.22
C GLN A 48 1.24 14.77 19.25
N LEU A 49 1.02 14.45 20.53
CA LEU A 49 2.03 14.64 21.57
C LEU A 49 3.28 13.78 21.31
N HIS A 50 3.08 12.51 20.94
CA HIS A 50 4.17 11.58 20.60
C HIS A 50 4.97 12.07 19.39
N LEU A 51 4.29 12.48 18.32
CA LEU A 51 4.93 12.94 17.08
C LEU A 51 5.67 14.28 17.25
N ARG A 52 5.23 15.17 18.14
CA ARG A 52 6.04 16.34 18.54
C ARG A 52 7.35 15.91 19.20
N GLY A 53 7.32 14.84 20.01
CA GLY A 53 8.52 14.23 20.57
C GLY A 53 9.45 13.69 19.49
N VAL A 54 8.91 12.95 18.51
CA VAL A 54 9.67 12.46 17.34
C VAL A 54 10.29 13.63 16.56
N ALA A 55 9.50 14.64 16.20
CA ALA A 55 9.94 15.79 15.44
C ALA A 55 11.01 16.63 16.18
N SER A 56 11.07 16.57 17.52
CA SER A 56 12.04 17.33 18.31
C SER A 56 13.50 16.93 18.07
N SER A 57 13.76 15.77 17.45
CA SER A 57 15.12 15.37 17.07
C SER A 57 15.72 16.30 16.00
N GLY A 58 14.88 16.96 15.20
CA GLY A 58 15.29 17.77 14.06
C GLY A 58 15.87 16.97 12.89
N GLN A 59 15.89 15.64 12.98
CA GLN A 59 16.42 14.78 11.92
C GLN A 59 15.42 14.68 10.77
N ALA A 60 15.91 14.72 9.54
CA ALA A 60 15.05 14.75 8.34
C ALA A 60 14.03 13.61 8.29
N ARG A 61 14.45 12.38 8.67
CA ARG A 61 13.57 11.21 8.68
C ARG A 61 12.48 11.29 9.76
N ASP A 62 12.82 11.77 10.95
CA ASP A 62 11.87 11.88 12.06
C ASP A 62 10.86 12.99 11.79
N LEU A 63 11.31 14.13 11.26
CA LEU A 63 10.45 15.22 10.78
C LEU A 63 9.50 14.74 9.68
N TYR A 64 10.02 13.96 8.71
CA TYR A 64 9.21 13.38 7.64
C TYR A 64 8.16 12.40 8.18
N ALA A 65 8.56 11.49 9.09
CA ALA A 65 7.65 10.53 9.70
C ALA A 65 6.55 11.24 10.52
N ALA A 66 6.93 12.24 11.34
CA ALA A 66 6.00 13.02 12.14
C ALA A 66 4.98 13.79 11.28
N ALA A 67 5.44 14.40 10.18
CA ALA A 67 4.57 15.11 9.26
C ALA A 67 3.58 14.19 8.52
N VAL A 68 4.01 12.98 8.15
CA VAL A 68 3.16 12.01 7.45
C VAL A 68 2.15 11.34 8.37
N LEU A 69 2.56 11.01 9.61
CA LEU A 69 1.70 10.34 10.59
C LEU A 69 0.74 11.28 11.32
N TRP A 70 0.84 12.59 11.08
CA TRP A 70 -0.02 13.56 11.73
C TRP A 70 -1.50 13.26 11.42
N PRO A 71 -2.38 13.16 12.43
CA PRO A 71 -3.79 12.90 12.20
C PRO A 71 -4.40 14.05 11.40
N ARG A 72 -5.10 13.72 10.32
CA ARG A 72 -5.80 14.66 9.45
C ARG A 72 -7.29 14.42 9.56
N ASP A 73 -8.08 15.49 9.53
CA ASP A 73 -9.53 15.35 9.47
C ASP A 73 -9.93 14.70 8.13
N ASP A 74 -10.60 13.56 8.20
CA ASP A 74 -11.02 12.75 7.04
C ASP A 74 -11.83 13.53 5.99
N ALA A 75 -12.52 14.59 6.42
CA ALA A 75 -13.29 15.47 5.54
C ALA A 75 -12.38 16.31 4.62
N ASP A 76 -11.24 16.78 5.14
CA ASP A 76 -10.26 17.57 4.40
C ASP A 76 -9.41 16.68 3.47
N ALA A 77 -9.10 15.45 3.91
CA ALA A 77 -8.34 14.48 3.13
C ALA A 77 -9.09 13.99 1.86
N ARG A 78 -10.42 13.83 1.92
CA ARG A 78 -11.23 13.34 0.80
C ARG A 78 -11.53 14.38 -0.27
N GLN A 79 -11.52 15.66 0.08
CA GLN A 79 -11.91 16.73 -0.85
C GLN A 79 -10.71 17.39 -1.54
N GLY A 80 -9.47 17.12 -1.10
CA GLY A 80 -8.29 17.83 -1.60
C GLY A 80 -8.34 19.34 -1.34
N THR A 81 -9.34 19.80 -0.60
CA THR A 81 -9.59 21.20 -0.24
C THR A 81 -9.00 21.51 1.12
N GLY A 82 -7.84 20.90 1.46
CA GLY A 82 -7.20 20.97 2.76
C GLY A 82 -7.35 22.36 3.34
N LYS A 83 -8.33 22.52 4.23
CA LYS A 83 -8.66 23.84 4.74
C LYS A 83 -7.46 24.22 5.59
N PRO A 84 -6.82 25.38 5.37
CA PRO A 84 -5.70 25.77 6.21
C PRO A 84 -6.15 25.70 7.66
N PRO A 85 -5.33 25.14 8.56
CA PRO A 85 -5.72 24.90 9.94
C PRO A 85 -6.27 26.20 10.54
N ALA A 86 -7.37 26.09 11.28
CA ALA A 86 -8.02 27.24 11.90
C ALA A 86 -7.03 27.93 12.85
N ALA A 87 -6.45 29.06 12.42
CA ALA A 87 -5.57 29.96 13.20
C ALA A 87 -4.40 29.32 13.97
N GLY A 88 -4.02 28.08 13.68
CA GLY A 88 -2.90 27.36 14.31
C GLY A 88 -1.67 27.25 13.41
N ILE A 89 -0.52 26.92 14.00
CA ILE A 89 0.68 26.55 13.25
C ILE A 89 0.38 25.22 12.54
N ASP A 90 0.60 25.17 11.23
CA ASP A 90 0.62 23.93 10.46
C ASP A 90 1.89 23.12 10.79
N GLU A 91 1.91 22.52 11.99
CA GLU A 91 3.03 21.70 12.48
C GLU A 91 3.50 20.65 11.44
N PRO A 92 2.61 19.82 10.83
CA PRO A 92 3.07 18.85 9.85
C PRO A 92 3.63 19.51 8.58
N GLY A 93 3.07 20.64 8.13
CA GLY A 93 3.64 21.41 7.02
C GLY A 93 5.04 21.93 7.33
N VAL A 94 5.26 22.47 8.53
CA VAL A 94 6.57 22.96 8.99
C VAL A 94 7.58 21.83 9.08
N TRP A 95 7.23 20.68 9.67
CA TRP A 95 8.14 19.54 9.76
C TRP A 95 8.44 18.93 8.40
N MET A 96 7.44 18.82 7.52
CA MET A 96 7.66 18.36 6.15
C MET A 96 8.63 19.28 5.41
N GLN A 97 8.42 20.60 5.48
CA GLN A 97 9.31 21.57 4.85
C GLN A 97 10.74 21.45 5.41
N ALA A 98 10.88 21.35 6.72
CA ALA A 98 12.18 21.17 7.36
C ALA A 98 12.88 19.86 6.95
N ALA A 99 12.12 18.76 6.77
CA ALA A 99 12.66 17.50 6.26
C ALA A 99 13.18 17.65 4.82
N LEU A 100 12.44 18.34 3.94
CA LEU A 100 12.85 18.62 2.55
C LEU A 100 14.08 19.55 2.48
N ASP A 101 14.16 20.52 3.38
CA ASP A 101 15.24 21.51 3.43
C ASP A 101 16.51 21.00 4.12
N ALA A 102 16.43 19.89 4.87
CA ALA A 102 17.55 19.31 5.59
C ALA A 102 18.76 19.03 4.66
N ARG A 103 19.96 19.32 5.15
CA ARG A 103 21.23 19.10 4.42
C ARG A 103 22.23 18.32 5.29
N PRO A 104 22.90 17.28 4.74
CA PRO A 104 22.75 16.72 3.39
C PRO A 104 21.34 16.16 3.14
N ARG A 105 20.89 16.12 1.86
CA ARG A 105 19.56 15.57 1.51
C ARG A 105 19.51 14.10 1.93
N ASP A 106 18.39 13.70 2.50
CA ASP A 106 18.10 12.29 2.80
C ASP A 106 17.45 11.62 1.57
N ALA A 107 17.92 10.43 1.20
CA ALA A 107 17.43 9.72 0.00
C ALA A 107 15.94 9.35 0.09
N LEU A 108 15.45 8.93 1.26
CA LEU A 108 14.05 8.54 1.44
C LEU A 108 13.12 9.75 1.31
N VAL A 109 13.53 10.88 1.89
CA VAL A 109 12.81 12.16 1.78
C VAL A 109 12.86 12.68 0.33
N ALA A 110 14.02 12.59 -0.33
CA ALA A 110 14.17 12.99 -1.72
C ALA A 110 13.31 12.14 -2.68
N ARG A 111 13.08 10.85 -2.40
CA ARG A 111 12.14 10.02 -3.18
C ARG A 111 10.70 10.53 -3.09
N PHE A 112 10.27 11.02 -1.92
CA PHE A 112 8.97 11.70 -1.77
C PHE A 112 8.93 13.03 -2.53
N GLU A 113 9.98 13.85 -2.41
CA GLU A 113 10.10 15.13 -3.09
C GLU A 113 10.08 14.98 -4.62
N ALA A 114 10.80 14.00 -5.16
CA ALA A 114 10.84 13.68 -6.59
C ALA A 114 9.49 13.23 -7.16
N MET A 115 8.56 12.76 -6.32
CA MET A 115 7.18 12.45 -6.71
C MET A 115 6.25 13.68 -6.68
N GLY A 116 6.77 14.87 -6.39
CA GLY A 116 6.00 16.12 -6.39
C GLY A 116 5.27 16.41 -5.08
N CYS A 117 5.76 15.86 -3.95
CA CYS A 117 5.23 16.10 -2.62
C CYS A 117 3.70 15.95 -2.51
N PRO A 118 3.11 14.82 -2.98
CA PRO A 118 1.66 14.69 -3.13
C PRO A 118 0.92 14.90 -1.81
N GLY A 119 -0.05 15.81 -1.81
CA GLY A 119 -0.90 16.10 -0.66
C GLY A 119 -0.18 16.82 0.49
N ALA A 120 1.01 17.37 0.27
CA ALA A 120 1.70 18.24 1.22
C ALA A 120 1.64 19.70 0.73
N ASN A 121 1.34 20.64 1.64
CA ASN A 121 1.33 22.07 1.36
C ASN A 121 2.73 22.67 1.63
N VAL A 122 3.71 22.29 0.82
CA VAL A 122 5.14 22.62 1.00
C VAL A 122 5.79 23.07 -0.30
N GLN A 123 6.92 23.76 -0.20
CA GLN A 123 7.77 24.06 -1.35
C GLN A 123 8.51 22.78 -1.76
N CYS A 124 8.22 22.31 -2.98
CA CYS A 124 8.73 21.04 -3.48
C CYS A 124 9.70 21.28 -4.64
N ASP A 125 10.97 20.88 -4.50
CA ASP A 125 11.96 20.87 -5.59
C ASP A 125 12.11 19.45 -6.15
N ALA A 126 11.05 18.99 -6.83
CA ALA A 126 11.00 17.64 -7.39
C ALA A 126 12.14 17.39 -8.40
N ALA A 127 12.50 18.40 -9.20
CA ALA A 127 13.57 18.29 -10.18
C ALA A 127 14.95 18.15 -9.53
N GLY A 128 15.26 18.98 -8.51
CA GLY A 128 16.52 18.87 -7.78
C GLY A 128 16.61 17.59 -6.95
N ALA A 129 15.49 17.10 -6.41
CA ALA A 129 15.42 15.83 -5.70
C ALA A 129 15.70 14.65 -6.62
N LEU A 130 15.05 14.62 -7.79
CA LEU A 130 15.29 13.61 -8.81
C LEU A 130 16.75 13.63 -9.29
N ALA A 131 17.32 14.81 -9.52
CA ALA A 131 18.72 14.94 -9.91
C ALA A 131 19.69 14.46 -8.81
N PHE A 132 19.34 14.65 -7.53
CA PHE A 132 20.08 14.08 -6.40
C PHE A 132 20.00 12.56 -6.39
N LEU A 133 18.80 11.99 -6.49
CA LEU A 133 18.59 10.54 -6.53
C LEU A 133 19.31 9.88 -7.70
N GLN A 134 19.33 10.50 -8.88
CA GLN A 134 20.06 9.95 -10.03
C GLN A 134 21.57 9.86 -9.79
N ARG A 135 22.13 10.64 -8.87
CA ARG A 135 23.55 10.55 -8.47
C ARG A 135 23.77 9.52 -7.36
N GLU A 136 22.96 9.55 -6.31
CA GLU A 136 23.14 8.68 -5.15
C GLU A 136 22.63 7.25 -5.38
N GLU A 137 21.60 7.10 -6.21
CA GLU A 137 20.87 5.86 -6.46
C GLU A 137 20.71 5.59 -7.96
N GLY A 138 21.73 5.96 -8.75
CA GLY A 138 21.70 5.80 -10.21
C GLY A 138 21.52 4.34 -10.67
N ASP A 139 21.83 3.38 -9.81
CA ASP A 139 21.67 1.94 -10.03
C ASP A 139 20.27 1.40 -9.69
N ASN A 140 19.41 2.22 -9.06
CA ASN A 140 18.05 1.86 -8.69
C ASN A 140 17.06 2.12 -9.84
N LEU A 141 16.44 1.05 -10.33
CA LEU A 141 15.44 1.13 -11.40
C LEU A 141 14.30 2.09 -11.06
N PHE A 142 13.84 2.14 -9.80
CA PHE A 142 12.75 3.04 -9.40
C PHE A 142 13.07 4.51 -9.71
N VAL A 143 14.30 4.95 -9.45
CA VAL A 143 14.76 6.33 -9.71
C VAL A 143 14.81 6.61 -11.21
N GLN A 144 15.26 5.64 -12.01
CA GLN A 144 15.31 5.80 -13.46
C GLN A 144 13.91 5.81 -14.09
N LEU A 145 12.97 5.03 -13.55
CA LEU A 145 11.57 5.08 -13.97
C LEU A 145 10.91 6.41 -13.62
N LEU A 146 11.20 6.99 -12.44
CA LEU A 146 10.75 8.36 -12.11
C LEU A 146 11.28 9.38 -13.12
N ALA A 147 12.57 9.31 -13.44
CA ALA A 147 13.18 10.21 -14.42
C ALA A 147 12.59 10.05 -15.82
N PHE A 148 12.29 8.81 -16.22
CA PHE A 148 11.63 8.51 -17.48
C PHE A 148 10.21 9.10 -17.52
N ILE A 149 9.40 8.86 -16.48
CA ILE A 149 8.03 9.36 -16.37
C ILE A 149 8.00 10.90 -16.43
N GLU A 150 8.88 11.56 -15.68
CA GLU A 150 9.01 13.02 -15.65
C GLU A 150 9.38 13.58 -17.04
N ALA A 151 10.39 13.00 -17.69
CA ALA A 151 10.80 13.42 -19.03
C ALA A 151 9.69 13.21 -20.08
N GLN A 152 8.95 12.09 -19.99
CA GLN A 152 7.80 11.83 -20.85
C GLN A 152 6.68 12.86 -20.64
N GLN A 153 6.39 13.22 -19.40
CA GLN A 153 5.36 14.23 -19.08
C GLN A 153 5.73 15.62 -19.62
N ARG A 154 7.02 15.97 -19.64
CA ARG A 154 7.50 17.24 -20.25
C ARG A 154 7.65 17.19 -21.77
N GLY A 155 7.50 16.02 -22.40
CA GLY A 155 7.79 15.85 -23.82
C GLY A 155 9.29 15.95 -24.18
N ASP A 156 10.18 15.74 -23.20
CA ASP A 156 11.64 15.76 -23.43
C ASP A 156 12.12 14.37 -23.87
N ALA A 157 12.08 14.13 -25.19
CA ALA A 157 12.47 12.86 -25.79
C ALA A 157 13.94 12.48 -25.48
N LYS A 158 14.85 13.46 -25.39
CA LYS A 158 16.27 13.20 -25.14
C LYS A 158 16.49 12.76 -23.69
N ALA A 159 15.87 13.44 -22.73
CA ALA A 159 15.93 13.05 -21.33
C ALA A 159 15.24 11.70 -21.11
N ALA A 160 14.10 11.45 -21.76
CA ALA A 160 13.39 10.18 -21.67
C ALA A 160 14.25 9.02 -22.18
N ALA A 161 14.88 9.16 -23.35
CA ALA A 161 15.77 8.13 -23.89
C ALA A 161 16.99 7.88 -22.98
N LYS A 162 17.56 8.93 -22.39
CA LYS A 162 18.66 8.80 -21.42
C LYS A 162 18.23 8.05 -20.17
N ALA A 163 17.10 8.43 -19.58
CA ALA A 163 16.56 7.77 -18.38
C ALA A 163 16.19 6.31 -18.65
N TRP A 164 15.62 6.02 -19.83
CA TRP A 164 15.30 4.66 -20.24
C TRP A 164 16.56 3.78 -20.36
N ARG A 165 17.61 4.27 -21.03
CA ARG A 165 18.88 3.55 -21.10
C ARG A 165 19.51 3.31 -19.72
N ALA A 166 19.38 4.26 -18.80
CA ALA A 166 19.83 4.06 -17.42
C ALA A 166 18.97 3.02 -16.70
N ALA A 167 17.65 3.01 -16.93
CA ALA A 167 16.73 2.01 -16.37
C ALA A 167 17.09 0.58 -16.83
N THR A 168 17.51 0.40 -18.08
CA THR A 168 17.86 -0.93 -18.62
C THR A 168 19.21 -1.44 -18.10
N GLN A 169 20.03 -0.55 -17.53
CA GLN A 169 21.32 -0.82 -16.89
C GLN A 169 21.22 -0.89 -15.36
N ALA A 170 20.05 -0.64 -14.78
CA ALA A 170 19.85 -0.71 -13.34
C ALA A 170 20.08 -2.14 -12.83
N THR A 171 20.62 -2.26 -11.62
CA THR A 171 21.01 -3.56 -11.03
C THR A 171 20.08 -3.99 -9.90
N ARG A 172 19.31 -3.06 -9.34
CA ARG A 172 18.33 -3.30 -8.28
C ARG A 172 17.04 -2.53 -8.51
N TYR A 173 15.96 -2.97 -7.89
CA TYR A 173 14.71 -2.23 -7.81
C TYR A 173 14.27 -2.10 -6.36
N ASP A 174 14.15 -0.86 -5.89
CA ASP A 174 13.63 -0.53 -4.57
C ASP A 174 12.69 0.67 -4.66
N ALA A 175 11.40 0.40 -4.46
CA ALA A 175 10.32 1.38 -4.46
C ALA A 175 10.03 1.98 -3.08
N MET A 176 11.06 2.08 -2.21
CA MET A 176 11.06 2.68 -0.86
C MET A 176 10.11 2.08 0.17
N GLN A 177 9.23 1.14 -0.18
CA GLN A 177 8.17 0.69 0.72
C GLN A 177 8.70 0.07 2.02
N ILE A 178 9.76 -0.74 1.96
CA ILE A 178 10.36 -1.36 3.14
C ILE A 178 10.99 -0.31 4.06
N GLU A 179 11.88 0.53 3.52
CA GLU A 179 12.57 1.54 4.32
C GLU A 179 11.58 2.55 4.92
N PHE A 180 10.58 2.97 4.13
CA PHE A 180 9.55 3.88 4.60
C PHE A 180 8.64 3.24 5.64
N GLY A 181 8.23 1.98 5.44
CA GLY A 181 7.40 1.26 6.42
C GLY A 181 8.12 1.07 7.75
N GLY A 182 9.41 0.73 7.72
CA GLY A 182 10.26 0.65 8.91
C GLY A 182 10.37 1.98 9.65
N LEU A 183 10.65 3.08 8.92
CA LEU A 183 10.71 4.43 9.50
C LEU A 183 9.43 4.80 10.25
N LEU A 184 8.27 4.56 9.64
CA LEU A 184 6.98 4.89 10.25
C LEU A 184 6.65 4.00 11.44
N ALA A 185 7.01 2.70 11.36
CA ALA A 185 6.85 1.77 12.48
C ALA A 185 7.70 2.19 13.69
N ASP A 186 8.91 2.68 13.44
CA ASP A 186 9.81 3.23 14.46
C ASP A 186 9.25 4.52 15.06
N ALA A 187 8.72 5.42 14.23
CA ALA A 187 8.15 6.69 14.68
C ALA A 187 6.94 6.53 15.62
N VAL A 188 6.16 5.45 15.48
CA VAL A 188 5.03 5.16 16.39
C VAL A 188 5.37 4.16 17.50
N SER A 189 6.62 3.70 17.56
CA SER A 189 7.05 2.73 18.57
C SER A 189 6.98 3.34 19.97
N GLY A 190 6.41 2.59 20.92
CA GLY A 190 6.25 3.05 22.30
C GLY A 190 5.17 4.12 22.52
N MET A 191 4.40 4.50 21.48
CA MET A 191 3.29 5.43 21.62
C MET A 191 2.25 4.89 22.63
N PRO A 192 1.87 5.66 23.67
CA PRO A 192 0.80 5.25 24.57
C PRO A 192 -0.55 5.30 23.83
N VAL A 193 -1.27 4.18 23.84
CA VAL A 193 -2.62 4.08 23.26
C VAL A 193 -3.67 4.24 24.36
N PRO A 194 -4.62 5.19 24.25
CA PRO A 194 -5.65 5.36 25.27
C PRO A 194 -6.53 4.11 25.38
N PRO A 195 -7.01 3.78 26.60
CA PRO A 195 -7.83 2.60 26.80
C PRO A 195 -9.13 2.70 26.01
N MET A 196 -9.49 1.62 25.33
CA MET A 196 -10.78 1.47 24.69
C MET A 196 -11.76 0.80 25.65
N ASP A 197 -12.96 1.36 25.80
CA ASP A 197 -14.01 0.75 26.60
C ASP A 197 -14.49 -0.58 25.99
N ALA A 198 -15.07 -1.45 26.83
CA ALA A 198 -15.46 -2.79 26.42
C ALA A 198 -16.55 -2.81 25.34
N ALA A 199 -17.48 -1.85 25.36
CA ALA A 199 -18.57 -1.78 24.40
C ALA A 199 -18.05 -1.37 23.02
N LEU A 200 -17.16 -0.38 22.95
CA LEU A 200 -16.49 0.01 21.71
C LEU A 200 -15.62 -1.12 21.16
N ARG A 201 -14.84 -1.80 22.01
CA ARG A 201 -14.03 -2.96 21.59
C ARG A 201 -14.90 -4.07 21.01
N GLN A 202 -16.03 -4.39 21.64
CA GLN A 202 -16.98 -5.39 21.15
C GLN A 202 -17.59 -4.96 19.81
N ALA A 203 -17.98 -3.69 19.68
CA ALA A 203 -18.56 -3.17 18.44
C ALA A 203 -17.57 -3.22 17.26
N LEU A 204 -16.29 -2.91 17.50
CA LEU A 204 -15.25 -2.98 16.46
C LEU A 204 -14.88 -4.42 16.12
N ALA A 205 -14.83 -5.33 17.10
CA ALA A 205 -14.63 -6.75 16.85
C ALA A 205 -15.76 -7.35 16.01
N ALA A 206 -17.03 -6.99 16.29
CA ALA A 206 -18.18 -7.42 15.51
C ALA A 206 -18.15 -6.94 14.04
N GLN A 207 -17.41 -5.86 13.76
CA GLN A 207 -17.20 -5.30 12.43
C GLN A 207 -15.92 -5.79 11.75
N ASN A 208 -15.14 -6.67 12.40
CA ASN A 208 -13.78 -7.03 11.99
C ASN A 208 -12.86 -5.80 11.80
N ALA A 209 -13.17 -4.69 12.46
CA ALA A 209 -12.41 -3.44 12.39
C ALA A 209 -11.16 -3.45 13.29
N ILE A 210 -11.13 -4.38 14.26
CA ILE A 210 -9.96 -4.68 15.07
C ILE A 210 -9.60 -6.15 14.81
N PRO A 211 -8.32 -6.47 14.51
CA PRO A 211 -7.89 -7.85 14.32
C PRO A 211 -8.13 -8.73 15.55
N ASN A 212 -8.49 -10.00 15.38
CA ASN A 212 -8.62 -10.90 16.53
C ASN A 212 -7.26 -11.08 17.20
N GLY A 213 -7.23 -11.00 18.54
CA GLY A 213 -5.98 -11.10 19.30
C GLY A 213 -5.09 -9.85 19.24
N SER A 214 -5.49 -8.78 18.53
CA SER A 214 -4.73 -7.53 18.57
C SER A 214 -4.75 -6.95 19.97
N GLN A 215 -3.58 -6.54 20.45
CA GLN A 215 -3.52 -5.67 21.61
C GLN A 215 -3.80 -4.25 21.14
N LEU A 216 -4.44 -3.41 21.98
CA LEU A 216 -4.60 -1.99 21.62
C LEU A 216 -3.26 -1.31 21.32
N ALA A 217 -2.17 -1.80 21.93
CA ALA A 217 -0.80 -1.35 21.66
C ALA A 217 -0.37 -1.51 20.19
N ASP A 218 -1.00 -2.40 19.42
CA ASP A 218 -0.69 -2.64 18.00
C ASP A 218 -1.33 -1.60 17.07
N TRP A 219 -2.32 -0.84 17.56
CA TRP A 219 -3.12 0.10 16.77
C TRP A 219 -2.28 1.12 15.96
N PRO A 220 -1.22 1.75 16.51
CA PRO A 220 -0.40 2.68 15.74
C PRO A 220 0.28 2.02 14.54
N ARG A 221 0.84 0.81 14.70
CA ARG A 221 1.48 0.08 13.60
C ARG A 221 0.46 -0.42 12.57
N PHE A 222 -0.73 -0.77 13.01
CA PHE A 222 -1.83 -1.08 12.10
C PHE A 222 -2.22 0.14 11.24
N ASN A 223 -2.31 1.34 11.83
CA ASN A 223 -2.54 2.58 11.07
C ASN A 223 -1.40 2.93 10.11
N VAL A 224 -0.14 2.65 10.48
CA VAL A 224 0.98 2.76 9.55
C VAL A 224 0.77 1.87 8.33
N LEU A 225 0.35 0.61 8.52
CA LEU A 225 0.09 -0.31 7.43
C LEU A 225 -1.04 0.17 6.51
N THR A 226 -2.15 0.67 7.06
CA THR A 226 -3.27 1.19 6.25
C THR A 226 -2.85 2.42 5.46
N MET A 227 -2.06 3.31 6.05
CA MET A 227 -1.54 4.49 5.38
C MET A 227 -0.61 4.11 4.22
N LEU A 228 0.30 3.15 4.41
CA LEU A 228 1.18 2.66 3.34
C LEU A 228 0.39 2.15 2.13
N ALA A 229 -0.73 1.46 2.36
CA ALA A 229 -1.59 0.95 1.29
C ALA A 229 -2.28 2.05 0.47
N THR A 230 -2.41 3.27 1.01
CA THR A 230 -3.01 4.42 0.32
C THR A 230 -1.99 5.33 -0.37
N ARG A 231 -0.69 5.03 -0.24
CA ARG A 231 0.37 5.89 -0.78
C ARG A 231 0.28 5.92 -2.32
N PRO A 232 0.35 7.11 -2.95
CA PRO A 232 0.40 7.20 -4.41
C PRO A 232 1.65 6.50 -4.92
N MET A 233 1.46 5.66 -5.94
CA MET A 233 2.55 5.09 -6.72
C MET A 233 2.87 6.00 -7.92
N PRO A 234 4.10 5.96 -8.46
CA PRO A 234 4.39 6.60 -9.73
C PRO A 234 3.42 6.13 -10.83
N ASN A 235 3.18 6.96 -11.83
CA ASN A 235 2.32 6.61 -12.96
C ASN A 235 3.03 5.60 -13.89
N LEU A 236 3.11 4.34 -13.45
CA LEU A 236 3.70 3.23 -14.20
C LEU A 236 2.91 2.93 -15.49
N GLY A 237 1.71 3.49 -15.67
CA GLY A 237 0.99 3.47 -16.92
C GLY A 237 1.76 4.08 -18.10
N VAL A 238 2.65 5.05 -17.83
CA VAL A 238 3.54 5.61 -18.85
C VAL A 238 4.57 4.56 -19.29
N VAL A 239 5.13 3.81 -18.35
CA VAL A 239 6.14 2.76 -18.60
C VAL A 239 5.53 1.57 -19.32
N THR A 240 4.35 1.10 -18.88
CA THR A 240 3.69 -0.04 -19.51
C THR A 240 3.24 0.25 -20.93
N ARG A 241 2.71 1.46 -21.21
CA ARG A 241 2.40 1.88 -22.58
C ARG A 241 3.64 2.00 -23.46
N TYR A 242 4.77 2.44 -22.88
CA TYR A 242 6.03 2.45 -23.61
C TYR A 242 6.51 1.03 -23.98
N CYS A 243 6.08 0.00 -23.24
CA CYS A 243 6.42 -1.39 -23.51
C CYS A 243 5.25 -2.21 -24.07
N ASP A 244 4.25 -1.57 -24.66
CA ASP A 244 3.12 -2.29 -25.26
C ASP A 244 3.54 -3.03 -26.53
N GLU A 245 2.98 -4.23 -26.74
CA GLU A 245 3.35 -5.17 -27.81
C GLU A 245 3.15 -4.56 -29.20
N THR A 246 2.09 -3.77 -29.34
CA THR A 246 1.69 -3.10 -30.60
C THR A 246 2.75 -2.14 -31.15
N HIS A 247 3.65 -1.65 -30.30
CA HIS A 247 4.69 -0.68 -30.66
C HIS A 247 6.11 -1.19 -30.49
N THR A 248 6.29 -2.37 -29.90
CA THR A 248 7.61 -2.90 -29.54
C THR A 248 8.02 -4.13 -30.34
N HIS A 249 7.08 -4.85 -30.97
CA HIS A 249 7.42 -6.03 -31.78
C HIS A 249 8.35 -5.68 -32.98
N ASP A 250 8.18 -4.50 -33.56
CA ASP A 250 8.99 -4.04 -34.70
C ASP A 250 10.31 -3.36 -34.29
N ASP A 251 10.51 -3.10 -32.99
CA ASP A 251 11.72 -2.52 -32.40
C ASP A 251 12.34 -3.50 -31.39
N ARG A 252 13.19 -4.39 -31.90
CA ARG A 252 13.81 -5.45 -31.10
C ARG A 252 14.65 -4.93 -29.93
N GLU A 253 15.32 -3.79 -30.09
CA GLU A 253 16.12 -3.19 -29.02
C GLU A 253 15.20 -2.74 -27.88
N ARG A 254 14.12 -2.02 -28.21
CA ARG A 254 13.12 -1.61 -27.23
C ARG A 254 12.42 -2.79 -26.56
N TRP A 255 12.15 -3.87 -27.30
CA TRP A 255 11.61 -5.11 -26.74
C TRP A 255 12.54 -5.75 -25.71
N ASP A 256 13.83 -5.85 -26.02
CA ASP A 256 14.84 -6.41 -25.11
C ASP A 256 15.03 -5.53 -23.86
N ASP A 257 15.03 -4.20 -24.03
CA ASP A 257 15.06 -3.23 -22.95
C ASP A 257 13.86 -3.38 -22.00
N CYS A 258 12.64 -3.46 -22.55
CA CYS A 258 11.42 -3.64 -21.78
C CYS A 258 11.46 -4.93 -20.96
N LYS A 259 11.97 -6.04 -21.54
CA LYS A 259 12.17 -7.28 -20.79
C LYS A 259 13.15 -7.11 -19.63
N SER A 260 14.26 -6.40 -19.83
CA SER A 260 15.24 -6.14 -18.76
C SER A 260 14.59 -5.42 -17.57
N VAL A 261 13.88 -4.33 -17.84
CA VAL A 261 13.20 -3.51 -16.84
C VAL A 261 12.16 -4.32 -16.06
N PHE A 262 11.25 -5.00 -16.74
CA PHE A 262 10.15 -5.71 -16.06
C PHE A 262 10.60 -7.01 -15.40
N ALA A 263 11.65 -7.67 -15.90
CA ALA A 263 12.26 -8.81 -15.22
C ALA A 263 12.92 -8.38 -13.88
N LEU A 264 13.55 -7.20 -13.84
CA LEU A 264 14.12 -6.66 -12.61
C LEU A 264 13.03 -6.33 -11.58
N MET A 265 11.94 -5.69 -11.99
CA MET A 265 10.77 -5.45 -11.11
C MET A 265 10.15 -6.76 -10.59
N ALA A 266 10.02 -7.77 -11.44
CA ALA A 266 9.47 -9.07 -11.06
C ALA A 266 10.33 -9.82 -10.02
N ARG A 267 11.65 -9.65 -10.10
CA ARG A 267 12.59 -10.34 -9.20
C ARG A 267 12.76 -9.61 -7.87
N ASP A 268 13.02 -8.31 -7.94
CA ASP A 268 13.48 -7.49 -6.80
C ASP A 268 12.34 -6.69 -6.15
N GLY A 269 11.15 -6.63 -6.77
CA GLY A 269 9.96 -6.00 -6.19
C GLY A 269 9.60 -6.55 -4.81
N SER A 270 9.72 -5.71 -3.79
CA SER A 270 9.37 -6.00 -2.40
C SER A 270 7.89 -5.83 -2.07
N ASP A 271 7.18 -5.03 -2.88
CA ASP A 271 5.74 -4.87 -2.81
C ASP A 271 5.02 -5.73 -3.87
N LEU A 272 3.80 -6.16 -3.55
CA LEU A 272 3.02 -7.05 -4.40
C LEU A 272 2.70 -6.42 -5.76
N ILE A 273 2.45 -5.11 -5.80
CA ILE A 273 2.02 -4.42 -7.01
C ILE A 273 3.14 -4.40 -8.04
N SER A 274 4.34 -3.98 -7.64
CA SER A 274 5.53 -3.99 -8.51
C SER A 274 5.82 -5.38 -9.06
N ARG A 275 5.70 -6.40 -8.21
CA ARG A 275 5.98 -7.79 -8.60
C ARG A 275 4.93 -8.34 -9.56
N LEU A 276 3.65 -8.12 -9.29
CA LEU A 276 2.54 -8.49 -10.19
C LEU A 276 2.66 -7.79 -11.54
N LEU A 277 3.04 -6.51 -11.53
CA LEU A 277 3.23 -5.74 -12.76
C LEU A 277 4.38 -6.31 -13.61
N GLY A 278 5.55 -6.51 -12.99
CA GLY A 278 6.72 -7.09 -13.65
C GLY A 278 6.40 -8.45 -14.29
N ILE A 279 5.82 -9.37 -13.50
CA ILE A 279 5.45 -10.71 -13.99
C ILE A 279 4.38 -10.63 -15.09
N GLY A 280 3.37 -9.77 -14.93
CA GLY A 280 2.29 -9.61 -15.90
C GLY A 280 2.79 -9.12 -17.27
N VAL A 281 3.69 -8.12 -17.27
CA VAL A 281 4.31 -7.63 -18.49
C VAL A 281 5.28 -8.67 -19.08
N MET A 282 6.10 -9.33 -18.27
CA MET A 282 7.00 -10.37 -18.77
C MET A 282 6.25 -11.56 -19.38
N THR A 283 5.10 -11.95 -18.83
CA THR A 283 4.26 -13.02 -19.41
C THR A 283 3.81 -12.65 -20.83
N ARG A 284 3.47 -11.37 -21.05
CA ARG A 284 3.08 -10.81 -22.36
C ARG A 284 4.27 -10.73 -23.33
N LEU A 285 5.35 -10.06 -22.92
CA LEU A 285 6.58 -9.89 -23.72
C LEU A 285 7.37 -11.18 -23.98
N THR A 286 6.95 -12.31 -23.46
CA THR A 286 7.60 -13.60 -23.72
C THR A 286 6.64 -14.64 -24.28
N ALA A 287 5.40 -14.23 -24.64
CA ALA A 287 4.42 -15.11 -25.25
C ALA A 287 5.02 -15.91 -26.42
N ASP A 288 4.66 -17.19 -26.50
CA ASP A 288 5.12 -18.14 -27.52
C ASP A 288 6.64 -18.41 -27.51
N THR A 289 7.34 -18.03 -26.43
CA THR A 289 8.75 -18.36 -26.20
C THR A 289 8.93 -19.32 -25.03
N PRO A 290 10.06 -20.06 -24.95
CA PRO A 290 10.35 -20.90 -23.77
C PRO A 290 10.39 -20.13 -22.44
N GLN A 291 10.65 -18.81 -22.46
CA GLN A 291 10.68 -17.99 -21.24
C GLN A 291 9.29 -17.78 -20.66
N GLU A 292 8.23 -17.88 -21.47
CA GLU A 292 6.84 -17.72 -21.03
C GLU A 292 6.50 -18.68 -19.89
N LEU A 293 6.94 -19.94 -20.00
CA LEU A 293 6.65 -20.98 -19.02
C LEU A 293 7.16 -20.60 -17.63
N ARG A 294 8.35 -19.98 -17.56
CA ARG A 294 8.91 -19.49 -16.31
C ARG A 294 8.04 -18.38 -15.72
N TRP A 295 7.67 -17.36 -16.50
CA TRP A 295 6.90 -16.23 -16.01
C TRP A 295 5.46 -16.62 -15.63
N ARG A 296 4.84 -17.55 -16.37
CA ARG A 296 3.56 -18.16 -15.99
C ARG A 296 3.65 -18.90 -14.65
N GLU A 297 4.75 -19.62 -14.41
CA GLU A 297 4.98 -20.30 -13.14
C GLU A 297 5.22 -19.31 -11.98
N GLU A 298 6.03 -18.29 -12.18
CA GLU A 298 6.23 -17.22 -11.17
C GLU A 298 4.91 -16.52 -10.85
N ARG A 299 4.06 -16.26 -11.86
CA ARG A 299 2.71 -15.72 -11.67
C ARG A 299 1.84 -16.66 -10.83
N ARG A 300 1.85 -17.95 -11.15
CA ARG A 300 1.09 -18.98 -10.42
C ARG A 300 1.49 -19.02 -8.96
N GLN A 301 2.79 -19.01 -8.66
CA GLN A 301 3.31 -18.98 -7.29
C GLN A 301 2.91 -17.71 -6.54
N LEU A 302 3.02 -16.54 -7.18
CA LEU A 302 2.63 -15.27 -6.55
C LEU A 302 1.13 -15.19 -6.28
N GLN A 303 0.29 -15.67 -7.21
CA GLN A 303 -1.15 -15.72 -7.02
C GLN A 303 -1.56 -16.71 -5.92
N TRP A 304 -0.87 -17.84 -5.79
CA TRP A 304 -1.06 -18.77 -4.68
C TRP A 304 -0.73 -18.11 -3.33
N LEU A 305 0.43 -17.45 -3.25
CA LEU A 305 0.85 -16.74 -2.05
C LEU A 305 -0.18 -15.70 -1.63
N LEU A 306 -0.72 -14.94 -2.58
CA LEU A 306 -1.78 -13.97 -2.32
C LEU A 306 -3.08 -14.65 -1.87
N ALA A 307 -3.55 -15.65 -2.62
CA ALA A 307 -4.82 -16.32 -2.33
C ALA A 307 -4.80 -16.99 -0.96
N GLU A 308 -3.77 -17.79 -0.67
CA GLU A 308 -3.68 -18.53 0.58
C GLU A 308 -3.19 -17.66 1.74
N GLY A 309 -2.23 -16.76 1.49
CA GLY A 309 -1.74 -15.84 2.52
C GLY A 309 -2.82 -14.86 3.00
N SER A 310 -3.72 -14.44 2.10
CA SER A 310 -4.84 -13.55 2.46
C SER A 310 -5.78 -14.13 3.52
N ARG A 311 -5.86 -15.46 3.62
CA ARG A 311 -6.69 -16.17 4.62
C ARG A 311 -6.19 -15.93 6.04
N PHE A 312 -4.92 -15.58 6.15
CA PHE A 312 -4.26 -15.31 7.41
C PHE A 312 -4.00 -13.82 7.63
N LEU A 313 -4.50 -12.94 6.78
CA LEU A 313 -4.38 -11.50 7.05
C LEU A 313 -5.26 -11.11 8.24
N PRO A 314 -4.91 -10.03 8.98
CA PRO A 314 -5.77 -9.48 10.01
C PRO A 314 -7.23 -9.36 9.51
N PRO A 315 -8.23 -9.90 10.25
CA PRO A 315 -8.19 -10.28 11.66
C PRO A 315 -7.68 -11.70 12.00
N ALA A 316 -7.26 -12.50 11.03
CA ALA A 316 -7.08 -13.95 11.21
C ALA A 316 -5.63 -14.43 11.04
N THR A 317 -4.64 -13.84 11.72
CA THR A 317 -3.20 -14.21 11.61
C THR A 317 -2.83 -15.63 12.05
N GLY A 318 -3.82 -16.40 12.50
CA GLY A 318 -3.67 -17.79 12.91
C GLY A 318 -2.77 -17.88 14.14
N GLU A 319 -1.66 -18.60 14.02
CA GLU A 319 -0.69 -18.77 15.12
C GLU A 319 0.26 -17.57 15.29
N VAL A 320 0.28 -16.63 14.34
CA VAL A 320 1.21 -15.48 14.35
C VAL A 320 0.60 -14.31 15.13
N PRO A 321 1.27 -13.80 16.18
CA PRO A 321 0.87 -12.56 16.83
C PRO A 321 0.83 -11.37 15.85
N LEU A 322 -0.15 -10.48 16.02
CA LEU A 322 -0.35 -9.35 15.10
C LEU A 322 0.89 -8.45 15.02
N ASP A 323 1.51 -8.13 16.15
CA ASP A 323 2.72 -7.30 16.23
C ASP A 323 3.88 -7.87 15.41
N THR A 324 4.05 -9.19 15.44
CA THR A 324 5.04 -9.93 14.67
C THR A 324 4.75 -9.85 13.17
N TYR A 325 3.48 -10.06 12.78
CA TYR A 325 3.07 -9.90 11.39
C TYR A 325 3.28 -8.46 10.88
N LEU A 326 2.92 -7.46 11.69
CA LEU A 326 3.10 -6.05 11.35
C LEU A 326 4.59 -5.72 11.17
N ASP A 327 5.48 -6.24 12.02
CA ASP A 327 6.92 -6.05 11.89
C ASP A 327 7.44 -6.62 10.56
N TRP A 328 7.08 -7.87 10.23
CA TRP A 328 7.44 -8.46 8.93
C TRP A 328 6.91 -7.63 7.76
N ARG A 329 5.64 -7.20 7.83
CA ARG A 329 5.00 -6.47 6.73
C ARG A 329 5.62 -5.09 6.51
N LEU A 330 5.97 -4.39 7.58
CA LEU A 330 6.49 -3.03 7.56
C LEU A 330 8.01 -2.99 7.29
N ARG A 331 8.76 -4.00 7.72
CA ARG A 331 10.23 -4.03 7.59
C ARG A 331 10.78 -4.98 6.54
N ASP A 332 10.08 -6.06 6.22
CA ASP A 332 10.57 -7.05 5.24
C ASP A 332 9.74 -7.05 3.94
N GLY A 333 8.60 -6.36 3.93
CA GLY A 333 7.72 -6.21 2.78
C GLY A 333 6.64 -7.29 2.67
N GLU A 334 5.73 -7.09 1.72
CA GLU A 334 4.49 -7.88 1.58
C GLU A 334 4.76 -9.36 1.33
N ILE A 335 5.64 -9.62 0.37
CA ILE A 335 5.89 -10.98 -0.12
C ILE A 335 6.57 -11.82 0.95
N VAL A 336 7.51 -11.23 1.70
CA VAL A 336 8.19 -11.92 2.80
C VAL A 336 7.20 -12.18 3.93
N ALA A 337 6.38 -11.19 4.31
CA ALA A 337 5.37 -11.34 5.34
C ALA A 337 4.37 -12.46 5.01
N LEU A 338 3.83 -12.51 3.78
CA LEU A 338 2.90 -13.58 3.37
C LEU A 338 3.55 -14.97 3.41
N ARG A 339 4.82 -15.09 3.01
CA ARG A 339 5.53 -16.38 3.05
C ARG A 339 5.74 -16.86 4.48
N ARG A 340 6.20 -15.97 5.36
CA ARG A 340 6.38 -16.30 6.79
C ARG A 340 5.06 -16.64 7.47
N LEU A 341 3.98 -15.97 7.07
CA LEU A 341 2.64 -16.23 7.58
C LEU A 341 2.13 -17.62 7.18
N LEU A 342 2.33 -18.03 5.93
CA LEU A 342 2.00 -19.40 5.49
C LEU A 342 2.88 -20.45 6.20
N ASP A 343 4.18 -20.20 6.31
CA ASP A 343 5.12 -21.12 6.96
C ASP A 343 4.78 -21.34 8.44
N ALA A 344 4.53 -20.25 9.17
CA ALA A 344 4.16 -20.28 10.58
C ALA A 344 2.80 -20.95 10.84
N ASN A 345 1.89 -20.95 9.86
CA ASN A 345 0.61 -21.63 9.92
C ASN A 345 0.65 -23.03 9.27
N HIS A 346 1.84 -23.58 9.03
CA HIS A 346 2.07 -24.90 8.44
C HIS A 346 1.33 -25.11 7.10
N TRP A 347 1.20 -24.04 6.31
CA TRP A 347 0.52 -24.06 5.02
C TRP A 347 1.54 -24.16 3.87
N PRO A 348 1.22 -24.88 2.77
CA PRO A 348 2.15 -24.99 1.65
C PRO A 348 2.52 -23.62 1.05
N LEU A 349 3.82 -23.35 0.94
CA LEU A 349 4.35 -22.14 0.30
C LEU A 349 4.18 -22.13 -1.22
N ASN A 350 4.07 -23.32 -1.82
CA ASN A 350 3.98 -23.49 -3.26
C ASN A 350 2.60 -24.04 -3.66
N PRO A 351 2.04 -23.58 -4.79
CA PRO A 351 0.80 -24.12 -5.28
C PRO A 351 0.94 -25.58 -5.70
N PRO A 352 -0.04 -26.45 -5.39
CA PRO A 352 -0.02 -27.84 -5.79
C PRO A 352 -0.03 -27.98 -7.32
N ALA A 353 0.39 -29.14 -7.81
CA ALA A 353 0.40 -29.43 -9.25
C ALA A 353 -1.00 -29.23 -9.85
N GLY A 354 -1.08 -28.52 -10.97
CA GLY A 354 -2.33 -28.21 -11.67
C GLY A 354 -3.20 -27.12 -11.02
N TRP A 355 -2.75 -26.46 -9.95
CA TRP A 355 -3.48 -25.31 -9.40
C TRP A 355 -3.49 -24.13 -10.39
N THR A 356 -4.66 -23.52 -10.58
CA THR A 356 -4.85 -22.29 -11.36
C THR A 356 -5.62 -21.26 -10.54
N SER A 357 -5.36 -19.97 -10.80
CA SER A 357 -6.04 -18.85 -10.15
C SER A 357 -7.44 -18.57 -10.68
N ASP A 358 -7.86 -19.26 -11.76
CA ASP A 358 -9.20 -19.16 -12.37
C ASP A 358 -10.33 -19.71 -11.49
N ARG A 359 -10.05 -20.10 -10.25
CA ARG A 359 -11.09 -20.34 -9.25
C ARG A 359 -11.70 -19.02 -8.77
N ALA A 360 -12.51 -18.42 -9.64
CA ALA A 360 -13.74 -17.82 -9.16
C ALA A 360 -14.55 -18.95 -8.48
N THR A 361 -14.64 -18.94 -7.15
CA THR A 361 -15.62 -19.71 -6.37
C THR A 361 -15.73 -21.22 -6.68
N VAL A 362 -14.85 -22.03 -6.08
CA VAL A 362 -15.26 -23.37 -5.63
C VAL A 362 -14.81 -23.54 -4.19
N ALA A 363 -15.53 -22.87 -3.30
CA ALA A 363 -15.58 -23.25 -1.90
C ALA A 363 -16.49 -24.48 -1.79
N GLY A 364 -15.94 -25.61 -1.35
CA GLY A 364 -16.73 -26.82 -1.09
C GLY A 364 -16.00 -28.12 -1.41
N SER A 365 -14.93 -28.43 -0.68
CA SER A 365 -14.56 -29.81 -0.33
C SER A 365 -13.29 -29.82 0.52
N ARG A 366 -13.46 -29.59 1.83
CA ARG A 366 -12.84 -30.40 2.88
C ARG A 366 -13.80 -30.46 4.05
#